data_AF-A0A5C9AD75-F1
#
_entry.id   AF-A0A5C9AD75-F1
#
_cell.length_a   1.000
_cell.length_b   1.000
_cell.length_c   1.000
_cell.angle_alpha   90.00
_cell.angle_beta   90.00
_cell.angle_gamma   90.00
#
_symmetry.space_group_name_H-M   'P 1'
#
loop_
_entity.id
_entity.type
_entity.pdbx_description
1 polymer ?
#
loop_
_entity_poly.entity_id
_entity_poly.type
_entity_poly.pdbx_seq_one_letter_code
_entity_poly.pdbx_strand_id
1 'polypeptide(L)' 'EPSAEWRPLLVEKIKQFQKSHHLKTDGVVGFSTLVHLWQVAGESAYLYRDEANISPETTVKGK' A
#
# COMPACT_ATOMS: atom_id res chain seq x y z
N GLU A 1 -6.17 -25.94 4.78
CA GLU A 1 -5.73 -24.59 4.37
C GLU A 1 -6.69 -23.50 4.82
N PRO A 2 -6.58 -23.03 6.08
CA PRO A 2 -7.41 -21.92 6.60
C PRO A 2 -7.31 -20.64 5.75
N SER A 3 -6.22 -20.44 5.01
CA SER A 3 -6.02 -19.31 4.09
C SER A 3 -7.01 -19.26 2.92
N ALA A 4 -7.62 -20.39 2.52
CA ALA A 4 -8.55 -20.44 1.39
C ALA A 4 -9.90 -19.79 1.70
N GLU A 5 -10.35 -19.86 2.95
CA GLU A 5 -11.64 -19.33 3.41
C GLU A 5 -11.68 -17.80 3.39
N TRP A 6 -10.55 -17.15 3.66
CA TRP A 6 -10.44 -15.69 3.72
C TRP A 6 -10.35 -15.02 2.35
N ARG A 7 -10.03 -15.76 1.29
CA ARG A 7 -9.80 -15.21 -0.05
C ARG A 7 -10.98 -14.37 -0.59
N PRO A 8 -12.24 -14.85 -0.58
CA PRO A 8 -13.36 -14.05 -1.07
C PRO A 8 -13.59 -12.78 -0.24
N LEU A 9 -13.50 -12.89 1.09
CA LEU A 9 -13.68 -11.75 2.00
C LEU A 9 -12.57 -10.70 1.80
N LEU A 10 -11.32 -11.14 1.69
CA LEU A 10 -10.17 -10.27 1.45
C LEU A 10 -10.31 -9.51 0.13
N VAL A 11 -10.71 -10.19 -0.94
CA VAL A 11 -10.95 -9.55 -2.26
C VAL A 11 -12.05 -8.50 -2.16
N GLU A 12 -13.12 -8.78 -1.42
CA GLU A 12 -14.19 -7.80 -1.20
C GLU A 12 -13.67 -6.56 -0.44
N LYS A 13 -12.87 -6.75 0.62
CA LYS A 13 -12.25 -5.65 1.38
C LYS A 13 -11.29 -4.83 0.53
N ILE A 14 -10.51 -5.47 -0.33
CA ILE A 14 -9.63 -4.76 -1.27
C ILE A 14 -10.46 -3.93 -2.25
N LYS A 15 -11.55 -4.47 -2.79
CA LYS A 15 -12.46 -3.72 -3.69
C LYS A 15 -13.10 -2.52 -2.99
N GLN A 16 -13.53 -2.68 -1.74
CA GLN A 16 -14.09 -1.57 -0.94
C GLN A 16 -13.05 -0.44 -0.78
N PHE A 17 -11.82 -0.79 -0.40
CA PHE A 17 -10.71 0.16 -0.28
C PHE A 17 -10.39 0.84 -1.62
N GLN A 18 -10.23 0.07 -2.69
CA GLN A 18 -9.97 0.61 -4.03
C GLN A 18 -11.06 1.60 -4.45
N LYS A 19 -12.33 1.27 -4.21
CA LYS A 19 -13.45 2.16 -4.53
C LYS A 19 -13.44 3.45 -3.70
N SER A 20 -13.15 3.38 -2.40
CA SER A 20 -13.12 4.57 -1.53
C SER A 20 -11.93 5.48 -1.80
N HIS A 21 -10.83 4.94 -2.34
CA HIS A 21 -9.62 5.69 -2.68
C HIS A 21 -9.48 5.98 -4.18
N HIS A 22 -10.56 5.85 -4.96
CA HIS A 22 -10.59 6.13 -6.40
C HIS A 22 -9.55 5.35 -7.24
N LEU A 23 -9.24 4.12 -6.82
CA LEU A 23 -8.36 3.20 -7.53
C LEU A 23 -9.17 2.29 -8.46
N LYS A 24 -8.45 1.52 -9.28
CA LYS A 24 -9.05 0.44 -10.09
C LYS A 24 -9.61 -0.64 -9.17
N THR A 25 -10.93 -0.85 -9.18
CA THR A 25 -11.66 -1.78 -8.30
C THR A 25 -11.63 -3.24 -8.79
N ASP A 26 -10.44 -3.79 -9.03
CA ASP A 26 -10.26 -5.16 -9.52
C ASP A 26 -10.06 -6.20 -8.40
N GLY A 27 -9.91 -5.77 -7.14
CA GLY A 27 -9.62 -6.64 -6.01
C GLY A 27 -8.17 -7.13 -5.96
N VAL A 28 -7.29 -6.57 -6.78
CA VAL A 28 -5.86 -6.92 -6.86
C VAL A 28 -5.02 -5.85 -6.17
N VAL A 29 -4.14 -6.29 -5.27
CA VAL A 29 -3.22 -5.39 -4.55
C VAL A 29 -2.01 -5.09 -5.43
N GLY A 30 -2.20 -4.20 -6.41
CA GLY A 30 -1.11 -3.63 -7.21
C GLY A 30 -0.37 -2.49 -6.50
N PHE A 31 0.64 -1.94 -7.18
CA PHE A 31 1.48 -0.85 -6.65
C PHE A 31 0.67 0.34 -6.10
N SER A 32 -0.30 0.86 -6.85
CA SER A 32 -1.13 1.99 -6.41
C SER A 32 -1.95 1.66 -5.16
N THR A 33 -2.46 0.42 -5.06
CA THR A 33 -3.19 -0.06 -3.88
C THR A 33 -2.27 -0.13 -2.66
N LEU A 34 -1.05 -0.65 -2.81
CA LEU A 34 -0.06 -0.73 -1.72
C LEU A 34 0.32 0.65 -1.19
N VAL A 35 0.62 1.60 -2.08
CA VAL A 35 0.97 2.98 -1.69
C VAL A 35 -0.14 3.60 -0.85
N HIS A 36 -1.39 3.49 -1.29
CA HIS A 36 -2.52 4.04 -0.55
C HIS A 36 -2.69 3.34 0.80
N LEU A 37 -2.60 2.01 0.86
CA LEU A 37 -2.71 1.26 2.11
C LEU A 37 -1.72 1.77 3.17
N TRP A 38 -0.47 2.02 2.77
CA TRP A 38 0.56 2.54 3.69
C TRP A 38 0.25 3.97 4.12
N GLN A 39 -0.15 4.84 3.17
CA GLN A 39 -0.57 6.20 3.48
C GLN A 39 -1.71 6.26 4.51
N VAL A 40 -2.73 5.41 4.39
CA VAL A 40 -3.86 5.40 5.34
C VAL A 40 -3.48 4.76 6.68
N ALA A 41 -2.51 3.85 6.69
CA ALA A 41 -1.97 3.27 7.93
C ALA A 41 -1.15 4.26 8.76
N GLY A 42 -0.86 5.47 8.23
CA GLY A 42 0.05 6.43 8.85
C GLY A 42 1.52 6.02 8.71
N GLU A 43 1.79 5.00 7.88
CA GLU A 43 3.13 4.51 7.58
C GLU A 43 3.64 5.24 6.34
N SER A 44 4.89 5.70 6.38
CA SER A 44 5.56 6.23 5.20
C SER A 44 5.80 5.08 4.22
N ALA A 45 5.14 5.16 3.05
CA ALA A 45 5.38 4.29 1.90
C ALA A 45 6.81 4.49 1.36
N TYR A 46 7.81 3.94 2.06
CA TYR A 46 9.16 3.81 1.52
C TYR A 46 9.13 2.73 0.45
N LEU A 47 8.74 3.15 -0.74
CA LEU A 47 9.03 2.39 -1.93
C LEU A 47 10.54 2.49 -2.12
N TYR A 48 11.25 1.41 -1.77
CA TYR A 48 12.60 1.19 -2.24
C TYR A 48 12.52 1.15 -3.77
N ARG A 49 12.72 2.31 -4.38
CA ARG A 49 13.03 2.43 -5.78
C ARG A 49 14.44 1.87 -5.90
N ASP A 50 14.57 0.74 -6.59
CA ASP A 50 15.87 0.18 -6.92
C ASP A 50 16.58 1.18 -7.84
N GLU A 51 17.27 2.15 -7.25
CA GLU A 51 18.20 3.02 -7.93
C GLU A 51 19.37 3.19 -6.97
N ALA A 52 20.50 2.59 -7.32
CA ALA A 52 21.77 2.60 -6.62
C ALA A 52 22.38 4.00 -6.34
N ASN A 53 21.63 4.96 -5.79
CA ASN A 53 22.10 6.34 -5.57
C ASN A 53 21.29 7.22 -4.60
N ILE A 54 20.77 6.75 -3.46
CA ILE A 54 20.41 7.70 -2.38
C ILE A 54 20.90 7.17 -1.03
N SER A 55 22.02 7.72 -0.58
CA SER A 55 22.49 7.66 0.80
C SER A 55 21.55 8.51 1.67
N PRO A 56 21.02 8.02 2.81
CA PRO A 56 20.12 8.78 3.66
C PRO A 56 20.93 9.75 4.53
N GLU A 57 21.40 10.85 3.95
CA GLU A 57 21.81 12.04 4.69
C GLU A 57 20.87 13.19 4.38
N THR A 58 19.70 13.22 4.99
CA THR A 58 19.04 14.49 5.32
C THR A 58 18.24 14.35 6.61
N THR A 59 18.91 14.73 7.70
CA THR A 59 18.35 15.36 8.90
C THR A 59 16.96 15.96 8.69
N VAL A 60 15.96 15.43 9.39
CA VAL A 60 14.71 16.16 9.66
C VAL A 60 14.80 16.69 11.09
N LYS A 61 15.28 17.92 11.22
CA LYS A 61 15.15 18.71 12.46
C LYS A 61 14.05 19.75 12.23
N GLY A 62 13.01 19.68 13.06
CA GLY A 62 11.89 20.62 13.11
C GLY A 62 10.69 19.84 13.66
N LYS A 63 10.31 19.98 14.93
CA LYS A 63 10.10 21.22 15.69
C LYS A 63 10.37 20.98 17.18
#